data_AF-A0A819BWC0-F1
#
_entry.id   AF-A0A819BWC0-F1
#
_cell.length_a   1.000
_cell.length_b   1.000
_cell.length_c   1.000
_cell.angle_alpha   90.00
_cell.angle_beta   90.00
_cell.angle_gamma   90.00
#
_symmetry.space_group_name_H-M   'P 1'
#
loop_
_entity.id
_entity.type
_entity.pdbx_description
1 polymer ?
#
loop_
_entity_poly.entity_id
_entity_poly.type
_entity_poly.pdbx_seq_one_letter_code
_entity_poly.pdbx_strand_id
1 'polypeptide(L)'
;MNILKQETDLDIDEMKRHDHIHESFASNAELRKRYIRTKRVLGHRIFANRSLQLDRIKSSGFDMDYTLALYKSPEFEEVTFQQIIESLIELGYSEQI
;
A
#
# COMPACT_ATOMS: atom_id res chain seq x y z
N MET A 1 -14.47 -19.87 -1.83
CA MET A 1 -14.76 -18.66 -1.04
C MET A 1 -14.15 -17.47 -1.76
N ASN A 2 -14.99 -16.67 -2.42
CA ASN A 2 -14.58 -15.53 -3.23
C ASN A 2 -14.90 -14.26 -2.43
N ILE A 3 -13.97 -13.80 -1.62
CA ILE A 3 -14.06 -12.53 -0.90
C ILE A 3 -12.64 -11.94 -0.94
N LEU A 4 -12.50 -10.69 -1.41
CA LEU A 4 -11.25 -9.90 -1.58
C LEU A 4 -10.56 -9.91 -2.96
N LYS A 5 -11.33 -9.81 -4.05
CA LYS A 5 -10.82 -9.18 -5.30
C LYS A 5 -11.83 -8.15 -5.81
N GLN A 6 -11.96 -7.04 -5.09
CA GLN A 6 -12.68 -5.84 -5.53
C GLN A 6 -12.27 -4.71 -4.59
N GLU A 7 -11.21 -3.96 -4.92
CA GLU A 7 -11.04 -2.58 -4.41
C GLU A 7 -9.85 -1.78 -4.97
N THR A 8 -9.08 -2.26 -5.96
CA THR A 8 -7.91 -1.50 -6.47
C THR A 8 -8.12 -0.71 -7.76
N ASP A 9 -9.29 -0.81 -8.40
CA ASP A 9 -9.56 -0.11 -9.66
C ASP A 9 -10.48 1.12 -9.50
N LEU A 10 -10.58 1.66 -8.29
CA LEU A 10 -11.18 2.97 -8.08
C LEU A 10 -10.20 4.07 -8.56
N ASP A 11 -10.35 4.37 -9.85
CA ASP A 11 -10.45 5.73 -10.37
C ASP A 11 -9.18 6.55 -10.63
N ILE A 12 -8.28 6.00 -11.46
CA ILE A 12 -7.31 6.82 -12.22
C ILE A 12 -8.05 7.79 -13.19
N ASP A 13 -9.26 7.44 -13.63
CA ASP A 13 -10.03 8.20 -14.62
C ASP A 13 -10.90 9.35 -14.03
N GLU A 14 -11.46 9.23 -12.83
CA GLU A 14 -12.03 10.37 -12.05
C GLU A 14 -10.92 11.33 -11.65
N MET A 15 -9.73 10.81 -11.35
CA MET A 15 -8.60 11.66 -10.96
C MET A 15 -8.21 12.59 -12.11
N LYS A 16 -8.24 12.10 -13.37
CA LYS A 16 -8.02 12.90 -14.58
C LYS A 16 -9.17 13.86 -14.90
N ARG A 17 -10.44 13.46 -14.68
CA ARG A 17 -11.61 14.32 -14.92
C ARG A 17 -11.66 15.55 -14.01
N HIS A 18 -11.08 15.49 -12.81
CA HIS A 18 -11.01 16.64 -11.90
C HIS A 18 -9.89 17.64 -12.20
N ASP A 19 -8.88 17.27 -13.01
CA ASP A 19 -7.78 18.18 -13.34
C ASP A 19 -8.21 19.30 -14.32
N HIS A 20 -9.26 19.07 -15.13
CA HIS A 20 -9.73 20.05 -16.11
C HIS A 20 -10.49 21.25 -15.51
N ILE A 21 -10.94 21.16 -14.26
CA ILE A 21 -11.62 22.27 -13.55
C ILE A 21 -10.58 23.22 -12.90
N HIS A 22 -9.30 22.84 -12.90
CA HIS A 22 -8.27 23.47 -12.07
C HIS A 22 -7.57 24.68 -12.72
N GLU A 23 -7.84 24.97 -14.00
CA GLU A 23 -7.15 26.05 -14.71
C GLU A 23 -7.81 27.44 -14.52
N SER A 24 -9.12 27.51 -14.25
CA SER A 24 -9.86 28.78 -14.21
C SER A 24 -10.06 29.42 -12.83
N PHE A 25 -9.78 28.71 -11.72
CA PHE A 25 -10.01 29.22 -10.35
C PHE A 25 -8.73 29.42 -9.51
N ALA A 26 -7.54 29.34 -10.13
CA ALA A 26 -6.27 29.24 -9.42
C ALA A 26 -5.55 30.58 -9.13
N SER A 27 -6.26 31.62 -8.68
CA SER A 27 -5.61 32.91 -8.33
C SER A 27 -5.13 33.02 -6.88
N ASN A 28 -5.45 32.07 -5.98
CA ASN A 28 -5.16 32.22 -4.55
C ASN A 28 -4.25 31.13 -3.97
N ALA A 29 -3.02 31.51 -3.62
CA ALA A 29 -1.98 30.61 -3.10
C ALA A 29 -2.35 29.96 -1.76
N GLU A 30 -3.14 30.64 -0.93
CA GLU A 30 -3.66 30.13 0.35
C GLU A 30 -4.65 28.97 0.13
N LEU A 31 -5.52 29.09 -0.89
CA LEU A 31 -6.47 28.03 -1.26
C LEU A 31 -5.74 26.81 -1.83
N ARG A 32 -4.66 27.02 -2.63
CA ARG A 32 -3.77 25.92 -3.06
C ARG A 32 -3.13 25.20 -1.87
N LYS A 33 -2.58 25.93 -0.89
CA LYS A 33 -2.01 25.34 0.33
C LYS A 33 -3.03 24.51 1.10
N ARG A 34 -4.26 25.02 1.24
CA ARG A 34 -5.35 24.36 1.95
C ARG A 34 -5.86 23.12 1.20
N TYR A 35 -6.01 23.22 -0.11
CA TYR A 35 -6.42 22.13 -1.00
C TYR A 35 -5.40 21.00 -1.03
N ILE A 36 -4.09 21.30 -1.15
CA ILE A 36 -3.01 20.31 -1.07
C ILE A 36 -2.99 19.63 0.32
N ARG A 37 -3.33 20.37 1.38
CA ARG A 37 -3.43 19.79 2.74
C ARG A 37 -4.62 18.84 2.89
N THR A 38 -5.75 19.11 2.24
CA THR A 38 -6.98 18.30 2.35
C THR A 38 -7.07 17.17 1.32
N LYS A 39 -6.48 17.31 0.13
CA LYS A 39 -6.51 16.34 -0.97
C LYS A 39 -5.35 15.33 -0.94
N ARG A 40 -4.84 14.98 0.25
CA ARG A 40 -3.85 13.90 0.35
C ARG A 40 -4.56 12.56 0.15
N VAL A 41 -4.27 11.91 -0.97
CA VAL A 41 -4.72 10.55 -1.31
C VAL A 41 -4.49 9.63 -0.12
N LEU A 42 -5.50 8.86 0.27
CA LEU A 42 -5.46 8.00 1.46
C LEU A 42 -4.27 7.04 1.44
N GLY A 43 -3.93 6.47 0.28
CA GLY A 43 -2.79 5.56 0.10
C GLY A 43 -1.41 6.15 0.36
N HIS A 44 -1.27 7.48 0.46
CA HIS A 44 0.02 8.15 0.73
C HIS A 44 0.13 8.69 2.17
N ARG A 45 -0.82 8.36 3.06
CA ARG A 45 -0.83 8.86 4.43
C ARG A 45 -0.07 7.91 5.37
N ILE A 46 0.63 8.50 6.34
CA ILE A 46 1.18 7.78 7.49
C ILE A 46 0.17 7.88 8.63
N PHE A 47 -0.32 6.74 9.10
CA PHE A 47 -1.25 6.67 10.23
C PHE A 47 -0.46 6.55 11.54
N ALA A 48 -0.95 7.21 12.60
CA ALA A 48 -0.28 7.24 13.89
C ALA A 48 -1.23 6.77 14.99
N ASN A 49 -0.84 5.71 15.70
CA ASN A 49 -1.57 5.23 16.87
C ASN A 49 -1.19 5.99 18.16
N ARG A 50 -0.03 6.68 18.15
CA ARG A 50 0.47 7.54 19.23
C ARG A 50 1.19 8.75 18.65
N SER A 51 1.22 9.86 19.39
CA SER A 51 1.98 11.05 19.01
C SER A 51 3.47 10.75 18.92
N LEU A 52 4.10 11.14 17.81
CA LEU A 52 5.53 10.96 17.55
C LEU A 52 6.14 12.30 17.10
N GLN A 53 7.19 12.75 17.80
CA GLN A 53 7.93 13.96 17.47
C GLN A 53 9.15 13.60 16.62
N LEU A 54 9.03 13.77 15.30
CA LEU A 54 10.03 13.29 14.33
C LEU A 54 11.39 14.00 14.46
N ASP A 55 11.42 15.24 14.95
CA ASP A 55 12.64 16.02 15.20
C ASP A 55 13.53 15.41 16.29
N ARG A 56 12.99 14.54 17.15
CA ARG A 56 13.75 13.85 18.20
C ARG A 56 14.37 12.52 17.76
N ILE A 57 14.01 12.01 16.58
CA ILE A 57 14.52 10.75 16.07
C ILE A 57 15.93 10.97 15.49
N LYS A 58 16.92 10.26 16.02
CA LYS A 58 18.33 10.38 15.60
C LYS A 58 18.77 9.32 14.61
N SER A 59 18.02 8.22 14.53
CA SER A 59 18.34 7.07 13.70
C SER A 59 17.07 6.39 13.22
N SER A 60 17.09 5.91 11.98
CA SER A 60 16.01 5.12 11.38
C SER A 60 16.58 3.76 10.99
N GLY A 61 16.05 2.70 11.60
CA GLY A 61 16.35 1.32 11.20
C GLY A 61 15.32 0.84 10.18
N PHE A 62 15.77 0.04 9.21
CA PHE A 62 14.91 -0.59 8.21
C PHE A 62 15.06 -2.10 8.31
N ASP A 63 13.95 -2.81 8.28
CA ASP A 63 13.91 -4.23 8.01
C ASP A 63 13.91 -4.48 6.48
N MET A 64 14.25 -5.68 6.03
CA MET A 64 14.36 -6.00 4.61
C MET A 64 13.05 -6.57 4.06
N ASP A 65 12.66 -7.75 4.51
CA ASP A 65 11.55 -8.51 3.91
C ASP A 65 10.21 -7.90 4.28
N TYR A 66 9.33 -7.74 3.28
CA TYR A 66 8.03 -7.07 3.40
C TYR A 66 8.09 -5.61 3.90
N THR A 67 9.28 -5.03 4.09
CA THR A 67 9.48 -3.62 4.44
C THR A 67 10.12 -2.86 3.28
N LEU A 68 11.35 -3.22 2.90
CA LEU A 68 12.01 -2.67 1.72
C LEU A 68 11.78 -3.55 0.48
N ALA A 69 11.85 -4.86 0.65
CA ALA A 69 11.57 -5.86 -0.38
C ALA A 69 10.12 -6.32 -0.27
N LEU A 70 9.22 -5.66 -1.02
CA LEU A 70 7.84 -6.10 -1.15
C LEU A 70 7.75 -7.25 -2.17
N TYR A 71 7.32 -8.41 -1.70
CA TYR A 71 7.03 -9.54 -2.58
C TYR A 71 5.70 -9.32 -3.31
N LYS A 72 5.64 -9.83 -4.55
CA LYS A 72 4.44 -9.77 -5.36
C LYS A 72 3.47 -10.86 -4.94
N SER A 73 2.24 -10.46 -4.73
CA SER A 73 1.14 -11.35 -4.42
C SER A 73 0.22 -11.52 -5.63
N PRO A 74 -0.26 -12.74 -5.94
CA PRO A 74 -0.13 -13.99 -5.15
C PRO A 74 1.12 -14.85 -5.44
N GLU A 75 1.98 -14.44 -6.39
CA GLU A 75 2.97 -15.34 -6.97
C GLU A 75 4.01 -15.85 -5.96
N PHE A 76 4.46 -14.97 -5.06
CA PHE A 76 5.42 -15.37 -4.03
C PHE A 76 4.79 -16.33 -3.02
N GLU A 77 3.54 -16.07 -2.60
CA GLU A 77 2.84 -16.94 -1.66
C GLU A 77 2.56 -18.31 -2.28
N GLU A 78 2.20 -18.38 -3.57
CA GLU A 78 1.93 -19.64 -4.27
C GLU A 78 3.17 -20.54 -4.35
N VAL A 79 4.32 -19.98 -4.73
CA VAL A 79 5.59 -20.74 -4.79
C VAL A 79 6.00 -21.21 -3.40
N THR A 80 5.94 -20.32 -2.40
CA THR A 80 6.30 -20.66 -1.02
C THR A 80 5.37 -21.74 -0.47
N PHE A 81 4.07 -21.68 -0.79
CA PHE A 81 3.09 -22.68 -0.37
C PHE A 81 3.41 -24.06 -0.97
N GLN A 82 3.67 -24.13 -2.28
CA GLN A 82 4.03 -25.40 -2.94
C GLN A 82 5.29 -26.04 -2.33
N GLN A 83 6.33 -25.23 -2.08
CA GLN A 83 7.57 -25.71 -1.46
C GLN A 83 7.36 -26.25 -0.03
N ILE A 84 6.46 -25.62 0.74
CA ILE A 84 6.08 -26.11 2.07
C ILE A 84 5.35 -27.46 1.95
N ILE A 85 4.43 -27.60 1.01
CA ILE A 85 3.72 -28.88 0.79
C ILE A 85 4.70 -29.99 0.43
N GLU A 86 5.61 -29.75 -0.51
CA GLU A 86 6.66 -30.70 -0.89
C GLU A 86 7.50 -31.11 0.34
N SER A 87 7.94 -30.14 1.15
CA SER A 87 8.72 -30.40 2.36
C SER A 87 7.95 -31.21 3.41
N LEU A 88 6.64 -30.99 3.55
CA LEU A 88 5.79 -31.76 4.47
C LEU A 88 5.60 -33.20 4.02
N ILE A 89 5.40 -33.42 2.72
CA ILE A 89 5.31 -34.77 2.14
C ILE A 89 6.62 -35.53 2.40
N GLU A 90 7.77 -34.89 2.22
CA GLU A 90 9.08 -35.50 2.53
C GLU A 90 9.23 -35.90 4.01
N LEU A 91 8.60 -35.16 4.93
CA LEU A 91 8.57 -35.50 6.35
C LEU A 91 7.59 -36.63 6.71
N GLY A 92 6.83 -37.14 5.74
CA GLY A 92 5.90 -38.26 5.90
C GLY A 92 4.44 -37.85 6.13
N TYR A 93 4.08 -36.60 5.84
CA TYR A 93 2.68 -36.19 5.80
C TYR A 93 1.98 -36.71 4.54
N SER A 94 0.64 -36.80 4.58
CA SER A 94 -0.17 -37.32 3.46
C SER A 94 -0.03 -36.44 2.22
N GLU A 95 0.03 -37.06 1.04
CA GLU A 95 0.04 -36.38 -0.27
C GLU A 95 -1.28 -35.68 -0.62
N GLN A 96 -2.33 -35.86 0.18
CA GLN A 96 -3.67 -35.29 -0.05
C GLN A 96 -3.91 -33.94 0.64
N ILE A 97 -2.85 -33.24 1.05
CA ILE A 97 -2.92 -31.89 1.64
C ILE A 97 -3.12 -30.86 0.53
#